data_AF-A0A2S2F869-F1
#
_entry.id   AF-A0A2S2F869-F1
#
_cell.length_a   1.000
_cell.length_b   1.000
_cell.length_c   1.000
_cell.angle_alpha   90.00
_cell.angle_beta   90.00
_cell.angle_gamma   90.00
#
_symmetry.space_group_name_H-M   'P 1'
#
loop_
_entity.id
_entity.type
_entity.pdbx_description
1 polymer ?
#
loop_
_entity_poly.entity_id
_entity_poly.type
_entity_poly.pdbx_seq_one_letter_code
_entity_poly.pdbx_strand_id
1 'polypeptide(L)' 'MGNLANVEYKMRMTQNLKDKIIESGKEHNRSMNAEIIHRLEKSFKTTCTGVEHVETDILLAVLAERLAKNDCEIKISKK' A
#
# COMPACT_ATOMS: atom_id res chain seq x y z
N MET A 1 5.56 -26.46 12.23
CA MET A 1 5.32 -25.01 12.02
C MET A 1 6.67 -24.31 12.19
N GLY A 2 7.38 -24.07 11.09
CA GLY A 2 8.74 -23.51 11.13
C GLY A 2 8.71 -22.08 11.67
N ASN A 3 9.56 -21.80 12.66
CA ASN A 3 9.73 -20.49 13.25
C ASN A 3 10.38 -19.54 12.22
N LEU A 4 9.56 -18.90 11.37
CA LEU A 4 9.98 -17.91 10.37
C LEU A 4 10.52 -16.61 10.99
N ALA A 5 10.50 -16.48 12.33
CA ALA A 5 10.83 -15.22 13.02
C ALA A 5 12.31 -14.79 12.93
N ASN A 6 13.22 -15.64 12.44
CA ASN A 6 14.67 -15.37 12.44
C ASN A 6 15.36 -15.49 11.07
N VAL A 7 14.63 -15.34 9.96
CA VAL A 7 15.28 -15.27 8.64
C VAL A 7 15.81 -13.86 8.41
N GLU A 8 17.09 -13.63 8.75
CA GLU A 8 17.78 -12.40 8.43
C GLU A 8 18.19 -12.38 6.95
N TYR A 9 17.51 -11.58 6.15
CA TYR A 9 17.85 -11.39 4.74
C TYR A 9 18.75 -10.17 4.55
N LYS A 10 20.00 -10.39 4.11
CA LYS A 10 20.94 -9.31 3.79
C LYS A 10 20.56 -8.68 2.44
N MET A 11 19.81 -7.59 2.50
CA MET A 11 19.46 -6.81 1.31
C MET A 11 20.61 -5.91 0.84
N ARG A 12 20.84 -5.88 -0.47
CA ARG A 12 21.67 -4.86 -1.12
C ARG A 12 20.77 -3.72 -1.57
N MET A 13 21.03 -2.51 -1.09
CA MET A 13 20.27 -1.32 -1.43
C MET A 13 21.20 -0.10 -1.50
N THR A 14 20.79 0.93 -2.24
CA THR A 14 21.52 2.20 -2.28
C THR A 14 21.36 2.95 -0.96
N GLN A 15 22.35 3.78 -0.60
CA GLN A 15 22.33 4.56 0.64
C GLN A 15 21.09 5.48 0.71
N ASN A 16 20.75 6.14 -0.39
CA ASN A 16 19.56 7.00 -0.49
C ASN A 16 18.26 6.23 -0.15
N LEU A 17 18.11 5.00 -0.62
CA LEU A 17 16.93 4.18 -0.33
C LEU A 17 16.87 3.79 1.14
N LYS A 18 18.02 3.42 1.73
CA LYS A 18 18.13 3.11 3.16
C LYS A 18 17.71 4.29 4.02
N ASP A 19 18.18 5.49 3.69
CA ASP A 19 17.89 6.70 4.45
C ASP A 19 16.39 7.04 4.42
N LYS A 20 15.75 6.91 3.26
CA LYS A 20 14.27 7.06 3.11
C LYS A 20 13.49 6.06 3.95
N ILE A 21 13.95 4.82 4.06
CA ILE A 21 13.29 3.79 4.89
C ILE A 21 13.47 4.11 6.38
N ILE A 22 14.64 4.60 6.79
CA ILE A 22 14.88 5.02 8.19
C ILE A 22 13.98 6.17 8.57
N GLU A 23 13.92 7.21 7.74
CA GLU A 23 13.08 8.39 7.96
C GLU A 23 11.61 7.99 8.07
N SER A 24 11.11 7.23 7.09
CA SER A 24 9.74 6.71 7.11
C SER A 24 9.46 5.83 8.32
N GLY A 25 10.40 4.98 8.74
CA GLY A 25 10.27 4.17 9.94
C GLY A 25 10.17 5.01 11.21
N LYS A 26 10.97 6.08 11.33
CA LYS A 26 10.91 7.02 12.46
C LYS A 26 9.56 7.74 12.54
N GLU A 27 9.03 8.22 11.41
CA GLU A 27 7.71 8.87 11.36
C GLU A 27 6.59 7.94 11.82
N HIS A 28 6.70 6.64 11.51
CA HIS A 28 5.68 5.64 11.81
C HIS A 28 5.94 4.88 13.12
N ASN A 29 6.93 5.30 13.93
CA ASN A 29 7.38 4.62 15.16
C ASN A 29 7.70 3.12 14.97
N ARG A 30 8.35 2.78 13.85
CA ARG A 30 8.74 1.41 13.47
C ARG A 30 10.25 1.30 13.30
N SER A 31 10.80 0.12 13.62
CA SER A 31 12.17 -0.19 13.25
C SER A 31 12.31 -0.28 11.73
N MET A 32 13.53 -0.08 11.22
CA MET A 32 13.81 -0.22 9.78
C MET A 32 13.31 -1.56 9.22
N ASN A 33 13.54 -2.65 9.96
CA ASN A 33 13.10 -3.98 9.54
C ASN A 33 11.57 -4.11 9.53
N ALA A 34 10.89 -3.57 10.56
CA ALA A 34 9.43 -3.57 10.62
C ALA A 34 8.81 -2.74 9.48
N GLU A 35 9.44 -1.63 9.09
CA GLU A 35 8.98 -0.81 7.97
C GLU A 35 9.18 -1.49 6.62
N ILE A 36 10.29 -2.20 6.43
CA ILE A 36 10.52 -3.05 5.24
C ILE A 36 9.44 -4.12 5.14
N ILE A 37 9.20 -4.87 6.22
CA ILE A 37 8.18 -5.92 6.27
C ILE A 37 6.80 -5.33 5.95
N HIS A 38 6.44 -4.21 6.59
CA HIS A 38 5.18 -3.54 6.35
C HIS A 38 4.98 -3.15 4.88
N ARG A 39 6.02 -2.59 4.24
CA ARG A 39 5.96 -2.20 2.82
C ARG A 39 5.84 -3.41 1.90
N LEU A 40 6.55 -4.49 2.20
CA LEU A 40 6.44 -5.75 1.46
C LEU A 40 5.03 -6.33 1.61
N GLU A 41 4.52 -6.49 2.83
CA GLU A 41 3.14 -6.93 3.08
C GLU A 41 2.12 -6.05 2.36
N LYS A 42 2.31 -4.73 2.40
CA LYS A 42 1.44 -3.78 1.71
C LYS A 42 1.50 -3.95 0.18
N SER A 43 2.68 -4.19 -0.39
CA SER A 43 2.82 -4.47 -1.82
C SER A 43 2.08 -5.73 -2.24
N PHE A 44 2.07 -6.77 -1.40
CA PHE A 44 1.30 -8.00 -1.65
C PHE A 44 -0.20 -7.82 -1.40
N LYS A 45 -0.61 -6.91 -0.51
CA LYS A 45 -2.03 -6.55 -0.29
C LYS A 45 -2.62 -5.71 -1.43
N THR A 46 -1.76 -5.05 -2.23
CA THR A 46 -2.19 -4.17 -3.32
C THR A 46 -2.18 -4.91 -4.66
N THR A 47 -2.67 -6.14 -4.68
CA THR A 47 -3.29 -6.64 -5.89
C THR A 47 -4.68 -6.00 -5.95
N CYS A 48 -4.86 -5.04 -6.84
CA CYS A 48 -6.19 -4.67 -7.33
C CYS A 48 -6.79 -5.90 -8.06
N THR A 49 -7.12 -6.94 -7.31
CA THR A 49 -7.74 -8.19 -7.77
C THR A 49 -8.78 -8.52 -6.72
N GLY A 50 -9.92 -7.84 -6.83
CA GLY A 50 -10.97 -7.97 -5.82
C GLY A 50 -12.06 -6.92 -5.91
N VAL A 51 -12.40 -6.41 -7.10
CA VAL A 51 -13.77 -5.88 -7.33
C VAL A 51 -14.72 -7.05 -7.58
N GLU A 52 -14.41 -8.25 -7.09
CA GLU A 52 -15.23 -9.44 -7.36
C GLU A 52 -16.45 -9.51 -6.43
N HIS A 53 -16.47 -8.83 -5.28
CA HIS A 53 -17.59 -8.87 -4.31
C HIS A 53 -17.79 -7.53 -3.57
N VAL A 54 -17.64 -6.40 -4.26
CA VAL A 54 -18.08 -5.11 -3.71
C VAL A 54 -19.37 -4.72 -4.41
N GLU A 55 -20.43 -4.48 -3.63
CA GLU A 55 -21.67 -3.95 -4.17
C GLU A 55 -21.38 -2.65 -4.93
N THR A 56 -21.82 -2.60 -6.19
CA THR A 56 -21.58 -1.48 -7.10
C THR A 56 -22.02 -0.15 -6.48
N ASP A 57 -23.07 -0.16 -5.66
CA ASP A 57 -23.60 1.01 -4.96
C ASP A 57 -22.61 1.60 -3.95
N ILE A 58 -21.91 0.73 -3.21
CA ILE A 58 -20.87 1.15 -2.25
C ILE A 58 -19.68 1.74 -3.02
N LEU A 59 -19.32 1.13 -4.15
CA LEU A 59 -18.23 1.63 -4.98
C LEU A 59 -18.55 3.01 -5.57
N LEU A 60 -19.78 3.22 -6.06
CA LEU A 60 -20.24 4.51 -6.57
C LEU A 60 -20.28 5.58 -5.48
N ALA A 61 -20.75 5.24 -4.28
CA ALA A 61 -20.81 6.20 -3.17
C ALA A 61 -19.41 6.68 -2.76
N VAL A 62 -18.47 5.75 -2.57
CA VAL A 62 -17.07 6.08 -2.24
C VAL A 62 -16.40 6.89 -3.34
N LEU A 63 -16.67 6.55 -4.60
CA LEU A 63 -16.11 7.25 -5.75
C LEU A 63 -16.68 8.68 -5.87
N ALA A 64 -17.98 8.87 -5.71
CA ALA A 64 -18.63 10.18 -5.71
C ALA A 64 -18.08 11.09 -4.59
N GLU A 65 -17.92 10.57 -3.38
CA GLU A 65 -17.34 11.32 -2.26
C GLU A 65 -15.89 11.74 -2.55
N ARG A 66 -15.09 10.85 -3.14
CA ARG A 66 -13.71 11.16 -3.50
C ARG A 66 -13.61 12.15 -4.65
N LEU A 67 -14.50 12.08 -5.65
CA LEU A 67 -14.52 13.05 -6.74
C LEU A 67 -14.90 14.44 -6.24
N ALA A 68 -15.88 14.55 -5.35
CA ALA A 68 -16.27 15.82 -4.73
C ALA A 68 -15.12 16.44 -3.92
N LYS A 69 -14.31 15.64 -3.23
CA LYS A 69 -13.14 16.13 -2.48
C LYS A 69 -11.98 16.57 -3.37
N ASN A 70 -11.86 16.04 -4.58
CA ASN A 70 -10.76 16.32 -5.50
C ASN A 70 -11.16 17.23 -6.67
N ASP A 71 -12.39 17.74 -6.68
CA ASP A 71 -12.96 18.59 -7.74
C ASP A 71 -12.72 18.03 -9.15
N CYS A 72 -13.00 16.72 -9.30
CA CYS A 72 -12.70 15.96 -10.52
C CYS A 72 -13.99 15.46 -11.19
N GLU A 73 -14.06 15.56 -12.52
CA GLU A 73 -15.13 14.98 -13.33
C GLU A 73 -14.64 13.72 -14.07
N ILE A 74 -15.39 12.61 -13.96
CA ILE A 74 -15.15 11.39 -14.75
C ILE A 74 -16.18 11.32 -15.87
N LYS A 75 -15.71 11.31 -17.12
CA LYS A 75 -16.55 11.04 -18.30
C LYS A 75 -16.46 9.56 -18.66
N ILE A 76 -17.57 8.84 -18.50
CA ILE A 76 -17.68 7.45 -18.93
C ILE A 76 -18.24 7.44 -20.36
N SER A 77 -17.38 7.17 -21.33
CA SER A 77 -17.78 6.92 -22.72
C SER A 77 -18.11 5.45 -22.90
N LYS A 78 -19.33 5.16 -23.37
CA LYS A 78 -19.74 3.81 -23.77
C LYS A 78 -19.09 3.49 -25.11
N LYS A 79 -18.47 2.32 -25.23
CA LYS A 79 -18.00 1.78 -26.52
C LYS A 79 -19.15 1.07 -27.23
#